data_AF-A0A353R0Z0-F1
#
_entry.id   AF-A0A353R0Z0-F1
#
_cell.length_a   1.000
_cell.length_b   1.000
_cell.length_c   1.000
_cell.angle_alpha   90.00
_cell.angle_beta   90.00
_cell.angle_gamma   90.00
#
_symmetry.space_group_name_H-M   'P 1'
#
loop_
_entity.id
_entity.type
_entity.pdbx_description
1 polymer ?
#
loop_
_entity_poly.entity_id
_entity_poly.type
_entity_poly.pdbx_seq_one_letter_code
_entity_poly.pdbx_strand_id
1 'polypeptide(L)'
;MAGLLCWCIVSPGYAATSCPAAGTVPPDFQWGLVAYHVNFPGYELQPEDLERMAQNGIQWIRIDFAWGRIEPEQGALFDFSYFDMLVEAAHANGIRIAGTLGNGYNTRVRPVSPLWTRKMIGPHYVAALTRYADAVVERYADDVDVWGLENELHIAFIHVLLQWREGLFPPIINREILRTLSQAVERHDPDSEIVLTISPG
;
A
#
# COMPACT_ATOMS: atom_id res chain seq x y z
N MET A 1 -8.82 19.71 1.53
CA MET A 1 -10.13 19.14 1.93
C MET A 1 -9.82 17.75 2.46
N ALA A 2 -10.16 17.44 3.71
CA ALA A 2 -9.91 16.10 4.25
C ALA A 2 -10.97 15.14 3.70
N GLY A 3 -10.59 14.26 2.76
CA GLY A 3 -11.45 13.22 2.21
C GLY A 3 -11.44 12.00 3.13
N LEU A 4 -12.62 11.53 3.55
CA LEU A 4 -12.73 10.27 4.30
C LEU A 4 -12.67 9.11 3.31
N LEU A 5 -11.54 8.41 3.22
CA LEU A 5 -11.44 7.15 2.47
C LEU A 5 -12.14 6.04 3.28
N CYS A 6 -13.35 5.66 2.86
CA CYS A 6 -14.12 4.57 3.47
C CYS A 6 -13.73 3.23 2.84
N TRP A 7 -13.10 2.35 3.61
CA TRP A 7 -12.68 1.01 3.18
C TRP A 7 -13.77 -0.01 3.49
N CYS A 8 -14.44 -0.53 2.46
CA CYS A 8 -15.37 -1.65 2.63
C CYS A 8 -14.63 -2.98 2.46
N ILE A 9 -14.30 -3.65 3.56
CA ILE A 9 -14.06 -5.10 3.56
C ILE A 9 -15.45 -5.76 3.48
N VAL A 10 -15.78 -6.37 2.36
CA VAL A 10 -16.97 -7.23 2.29
C VAL A 10 -16.65 -8.55 2.98
N SER A 11 -16.97 -8.68 4.26
CA SER A 11 -16.95 -9.98 4.95
C SER A 11 -18.17 -10.80 4.55
N PRO A 12 -18.02 -12.07 4.10
CA PRO A 12 -19.14 -12.93 3.78
C PRO A 12 -19.73 -13.48 5.08
N GLY A 13 -20.76 -12.83 5.63
CA GLY A 13 -21.34 -13.34 6.88
C GLY A 13 -22.63 -12.70 7.41
N TYR A 14 -23.07 -11.55 6.90
CA TYR A 14 -24.32 -10.94 7.37
C TYR A 14 -25.34 -10.86 6.24
N ALA A 15 -26.46 -11.56 6.42
CA ALA A 15 -27.66 -11.36 5.60
C ALA A 15 -28.14 -9.91 5.81
N ALA A 16 -28.06 -9.11 4.75
CA ALA A 16 -28.53 -7.73 4.77
C ALA A 16 -30.07 -7.71 4.85
N THR A 17 -30.62 -7.38 6.02
CA THR A 17 -32.02 -6.98 6.13
C THR A 17 -32.16 -5.57 5.57
N SER A 18 -32.85 -5.47 4.43
CA SER A 18 -33.21 -4.26 3.67
C SER A 18 -32.02 -3.34 3.30
N CYS A 19 -31.71 -3.30 2.00
CA CYS A 19 -30.87 -2.26 1.44
C CYS A 19 -31.58 -0.91 1.64
N PRO A 20 -31.02 0.07 2.39
CA PRO A 20 -31.62 1.39 2.47
C PRO A 20 -31.75 1.96 1.05
N ALA A 21 -32.82 2.72 0.80
CA ALA A 21 -33.01 3.41 -0.48
C ALA A 21 -31.71 4.16 -0.82
N ALA A 22 -31.22 3.98 -2.05
CA ALA A 22 -29.98 4.60 -2.51
C ALA A 22 -30.09 6.12 -2.33
N GLY A 23 -29.44 6.65 -1.29
CA GLY A 23 -29.24 8.09 -1.16
C GLY A 23 -28.43 8.60 -2.34
N THR A 24 -28.60 9.87 -2.70
CA THR A 24 -27.73 10.51 -3.68
C THR A 24 -26.31 10.53 -3.13
N VAL A 25 -25.40 9.84 -3.82
CA VAL A 25 -23.98 9.86 -3.51
C VAL A 25 -23.46 11.28 -3.69
N PRO A 26 -22.73 11.86 -2.72
CA PRO A 26 -22.13 13.18 -2.87
C PRO A 26 -21.26 13.27 -4.13
N PRO A 27 -21.23 14.41 -4.84
CA PRO A 27 -20.45 14.55 -6.08
C PRO A 27 -18.94 14.32 -5.90
N ASP A 28 -18.44 14.46 -4.68
CA ASP A 28 -17.03 14.30 -4.27
C ASP A 28 -16.75 12.96 -3.59
N PHE A 29 -17.73 12.05 -3.53
CA PHE A 29 -17.53 10.71 -2.98
C PHE A 29 -16.49 9.93 -3.77
N GLN A 30 -15.49 9.42 -3.06
CA GLN A 30 -14.41 8.62 -3.62
C GLN A 30 -14.60 7.16 -3.22
N TRP A 31 -14.49 6.25 -4.19
CA TRP A 31 -14.56 4.82 -3.94
C TRP A 31 -13.64 4.05 -4.88
N GLY A 32 -13.20 2.89 -4.41
CA GLY A 32 -12.21 2.09 -5.09
C GLY A 32 -12.09 0.68 -4.54
N LEU A 33 -11.08 -0.04 -5.05
CA LEU A 33 -10.77 -1.40 -4.63
C LEU A 33 -9.36 -1.48 -4.05
N VAL A 34 -9.16 -2.40 -3.12
CA VAL A 34 -7.80 -2.87 -2.81
C VAL A 34 -7.39 -3.80 -3.95
N ALA A 35 -6.39 -3.38 -4.73
CA ALA A 35 -5.88 -4.15 -5.85
C ALA A 35 -4.66 -4.95 -5.36
N TYR A 36 -4.75 -6.28 -5.47
CA TYR A 36 -3.75 -7.16 -4.88
C TYR A 36 -2.53 -7.25 -5.81
N HIS A 37 -1.38 -6.79 -5.32
CA HIS A 37 -0.17 -6.52 -6.11
C HIS A 37 1.01 -7.41 -5.67
N VAL A 38 0.83 -8.22 -4.62
CA VAL A 38 1.80 -9.25 -4.22
C VAL A 38 1.52 -10.50 -5.03
N ASN A 39 2.57 -11.11 -5.58
CA ASN A 39 2.44 -12.34 -6.36
C ASN A 39 1.86 -13.46 -5.47
N PHE A 40 0.62 -13.88 -5.77
CA PHE A 40 -0.01 -15.06 -5.19
C PHE A 40 -0.11 -16.17 -6.24
N PRO A 41 -0.06 -17.45 -5.83
CA PRO A 41 -0.29 -18.54 -6.75
C PRO A 41 -1.64 -18.40 -7.48
N GLY A 42 -1.58 -18.30 -8.81
CA GLY A 42 -2.76 -18.36 -9.68
C GLY A 42 -3.39 -17.03 -10.07
N TYR A 43 -2.91 -15.89 -9.56
CA TYR A 43 -3.37 -14.58 -10.03
C TYR A 43 -2.33 -13.49 -9.82
N GLU A 44 -2.22 -12.62 -10.81
CA GLU A 44 -1.44 -11.40 -10.78
C GLU A 44 -2.25 -10.31 -11.44
N LEU A 45 -2.34 -9.13 -10.81
CA LEU A 45 -3.04 -8.00 -11.38
C LEU A 45 -2.39 -7.59 -12.71
N GLN A 46 -3.19 -7.51 -13.77
CA GLN A 46 -2.78 -7.15 -15.14
C GLN A 46 -3.49 -5.87 -15.62
N PRO A 47 -3.03 -5.22 -16.71
CA PRO A 47 -3.67 -4.03 -17.27
C PRO A 47 -5.15 -4.24 -17.61
N GLU A 48 -5.53 -5.42 -18.09
CA GLU A 48 -6.92 -5.73 -18.46
C GLU A 48 -7.85 -5.73 -17.22
N ASP A 49 -7.32 -5.99 -16.03
CA ASP A 49 -8.10 -5.90 -14.80
C ASP A 49 -8.40 -4.43 -14.46
N LEU A 50 -7.44 -3.52 -14.68
CA LEU A 50 -7.66 -2.08 -14.49
C LEU A 50 -8.61 -1.51 -15.53
N GLU A 51 -8.53 -1.97 -16.78
CA GLU A 51 -9.51 -1.64 -17.81
C GLU A 51 -10.92 -2.07 -17.38
N ARG A 52 -11.08 -3.32 -16.92
CA ARG A 52 -12.37 -3.82 -16.40
C ARG A 52 -12.85 -3.05 -15.19
N MET A 53 -11.97 -2.68 -14.27
CA MET A 53 -12.32 -1.84 -13.11
C MET A 53 -12.90 -0.51 -13.58
N ALA A 54 -12.21 0.20 -14.49
CA ALA A 54 -12.68 1.48 -15.02
C ALA A 54 -14.01 1.36 -15.77
N GLN A 55 -14.18 0.31 -16.60
CA GLN A 55 -15.44 0.03 -17.30
C GLN A 55 -16.63 -0.18 -16.34
N ASN A 56 -16.37 -0.61 -15.10
CA ASN A 56 -17.38 -0.79 -14.04
C ASN A 56 -17.47 0.41 -13.09
N GLY A 57 -16.86 1.54 -13.45
CA GLY A 57 -16.96 2.80 -12.71
C GLY A 57 -16.04 2.92 -11.49
N ILE A 58 -15.11 1.98 -11.28
CA ILE A 58 -14.09 2.09 -10.24
C ILE A 58 -13.18 3.28 -10.55
N GLN A 59 -12.97 4.15 -9.57
CA GLN A 59 -12.19 5.39 -9.74
C GLN A 59 -10.83 5.35 -9.03
N TRP A 60 -10.69 4.46 -8.05
CA TRP A 60 -9.50 4.36 -7.21
C TRP A 60 -9.05 2.92 -7.05
N ILE A 61 -7.73 2.73 -6.96
CA ILE A 61 -7.13 1.50 -6.44
C ILE A 61 -6.21 1.80 -5.26
N ARG A 62 -6.14 0.88 -4.30
CA ARG A 62 -5.09 0.86 -3.27
C ARG A 62 -4.16 -0.30 -3.55
N ILE A 63 -2.88 0.02 -3.71
CA ILE A 63 -1.80 -0.96 -3.84
C ILE A 63 -0.74 -0.67 -2.78
N ASP A 64 0.00 -1.70 -2.36
CA ASP A 64 1.26 -1.49 -1.68
C ASP A 64 2.36 -1.56 -2.76
N PHE A 65 3.33 -0.65 -2.74
CA PHE A 65 4.49 -0.77 -3.62
C PHE A 65 5.39 -1.85 -3.05
N ALA A 66 5.05 -3.13 -3.27
CA ALA A 66 5.68 -4.27 -2.61
C ALA A 66 7.20 -4.30 -2.83
N TRP A 67 7.94 -3.88 -1.80
CA TRP A 67 9.40 -3.84 -1.78
C TRP A 67 10.01 -5.21 -2.09
N GLY A 68 9.41 -6.30 -1.64
CA GLY A 68 9.85 -7.67 -1.93
C GLY A 68 9.86 -8.02 -3.42
N ARG A 69 9.06 -7.31 -4.24
CA ARG A 69 9.05 -7.44 -5.69
C ARG A 69 10.04 -6.51 -6.38
N ILE A 70 10.25 -5.33 -5.81
CA ILE A 70 11.16 -4.30 -6.33
C ILE A 70 12.63 -4.68 -6.06
N GLU A 71 12.92 -5.22 -4.87
CA GLU A 71 14.25 -5.61 -4.42
C GLU A 71 14.23 -7.01 -3.77
N PRO A 72 14.05 -8.08 -4.56
CA PRO A 72 13.93 -9.43 -4.01
C PRO A 72 15.21 -9.91 -3.31
N GLU A 73 16.37 -9.40 -3.72
CA GLU A 73 17.68 -9.69 -3.14
C GLU A 73 18.32 -8.42 -2.59
N GLN A 74 18.90 -8.50 -1.39
CA GLN A 74 19.46 -7.33 -0.71
C GLN A 74 20.58 -6.68 -1.52
N GLY A 75 20.43 -5.40 -1.85
CA GLY A 75 21.42 -4.62 -2.60
C GLY A 75 21.38 -4.84 -4.10
N ALA A 76 20.42 -5.60 -4.63
CA ALA A 76 20.18 -5.67 -6.06
C ALA A 76 19.69 -4.33 -6.61
N LEU A 77 19.79 -4.16 -7.93
CA LEU A 77 19.13 -3.04 -8.61
C LEU A 77 17.61 -3.18 -8.43
N PHE A 78 16.94 -2.05 -8.23
CA PHE A 78 15.50 -2.01 -8.16
C PHE A 78 14.88 -2.32 -9.52
N ASP A 79 13.95 -3.28 -9.54
CA ASP A 79 13.14 -3.60 -10.71
C ASP A 79 11.72 -3.07 -10.50
N PHE A 80 11.40 -2.01 -11.24
CA PHE A 80 10.11 -1.34 -11.20
C PHE A 80 9.14 -1.81 -12.28
N SER A 81 9.56 -2.73 -13.17
CA SER A 81 8.84 -3.05 -14.42
C SER A 81 7.37 -3.42 -14.19
N TYR A 82 7.07 -4.14 -13.10
CA TYR A 82 5.69 -4.49 -12.77
C TYR A 82 4.86 -3.29 -12.31
N PHE A 83 5.41 -2.45 -11.44
CA PHE A 83 4.70 -1.29 -10.93
C PHE A 83 4.56 -0.21 -11.99
N ASP A 84 5.54 -0.06 -12.88
CA ASP A 84 5.44 0.80 -14.06
C ASP A 84 4.23 0.41 -14.91
N MET A 85 4.13 -0.87 -15.26
CA MET A 85 3.01 -1.40 -16.04
C MET A 85 1.66 -1.18 -15.35
N LEU A 86 1.57 -1.36 -14.02
CA LEU A 86 0.33 -1.10 -13.29
C LEU A 86 -0.03 0.39 -13.22
N VAL A 87 0.96 1.25 -12.96
CA VAL A 87 0.78 2.70 -12.85
C VAL A 87 0.37 3.27 -14.21
N GLU A 88 1.06 2.91 -15.28
CA GLU A 88 0.72 3.30 -16.65
C GLU A 88 -0.71 2.85 -17.02
N ALA A 89 -1.08 1.61 -16.68
CA ALA A 89 -2.41 1.10 -16.96
C ALA A 89 -3.50 1.78 -16.13
N ALA A 90 -3.23 2.15 -14.87
CA ALA A 90 -4.16 2.92 -14.04
C ALA A 90 -4.40 4.31 -14.65
N HIS A 91 -3.33 5.02 -14.99
CA HIS A 91 -3.38 6.33 -15.64
C HIS A 91 -4.12 6.31 -16.97
N ALA A 92 -3.82 5.33 -17.83
CA ALA A 92 -4.49 5.16 -19.12
C ALA A 92 -6.00 4.96 -18.99
N ASN A 93 -6.47 4.43 -17.86
CA ASN A 93 -7.87 4.19 -17.56
C ASN A 93 -8.51 5.26 -16.64
N GLY A 94 -7.78 6.32 -16.30
CA GLY A 94 -8.26 7.37 -15.40
C GLY A 94 -8.52 6.90 -13.96
N ILE A 95 -7.87 5.80 -13.55
CA ILE A 95 -7.92 5.27 -12.18
C ILE A 95 -6.84 5.95 -11.35
N ARG A 96 -7.24 6.48 -10.20
CA ARG A 96 -6.37 7.10 -9.20
C ARG A 96 -5.73 6.06 -8.28
N ILE A 97 -4.56 6.36 -7.74
CA ILE A 97 -3.75 5.42 -6.97
C ILE A 97 -3.55 5.92 -5.54
N ALA A 98 -3.99 5.12 -4.58
CA ALA A 98 -3.56 5.19 -3.18
C ALA A 98 -2.39 4.22 -2.95
N GLY A 99 -1.18 4.74 -3.03
CA GLY A 99 0.06 3.96 -2.91
C GLY A 99 0.48 3.79 -1.45
N THR A 100 0.81 2.58 -1.01
CA THR A 100 1.32 2.35 0.36
C THR A 100 2.78 1.92 0.35
N LEU A 101 3.58 2.56 1.23
CA LEU A 101 4.99 2.28 1.42
C LEU A 101 5.24 1.34 2.61
N GLY A 102 6.20 0.43 2.44
CA GLY A 102 6.76 -0.38 3.52
C GLY A 102 5.92 -1.61 3.89
N ASN A 103 4.95 -1.45 4.80
CA ASN A 103 4.12 -2.48 5.46
C ASN A 103 4.83 -3.50 6.38
N GLY A 104 6.16 -3.65 6.28
CA GLY A 104 6.95 -4.54 7.12
C GLY A 104 6.57 -6.02 7.05
N TYR A 105 5.73 -6.43 6.09
CA TYR A 105 5.26 -7.80 5.95
C TYR A 105 6.33 -8.64 5.26
N ASN A 106 7.19 -9.27 6.07
CA ASN A 106 8.42 -9.91 5.61
C ASN A 106 8.38 -11.44 5.75
N THR A 107 7.21 -12.05 5.86
CA THR A 107 7.09 -13.52 5.92
C THR A 107 6.67 -14.10 4.56
N ARG A 108 6.72 -15.43 4.45
CA ARG A 108 6.25 -16.13 3.24
C ARG A 108 4.73 -16.10 3.07
N VAL A 109 3.97 -15.79 4.13
CA VAL A 109 2.51 -15.71 4.10
C VAL A 109 2.06 -14.46 3.35
N ARG A 110 2.77 -13.34 3.57
CA ARG A 110 2.46 -12.06 2.94
C ARG A 110 3.76 -11.28 2.64
N PRO A 111 4.49 -11.62 1.57
CA PRO A 111 5.82 -11.07 1.29
C PRO A 111 5.77 -9.69 0.61
N VAL A 112 5.17 -8.68 1.25
CA VAL A 112 5.21 -7.29 0.74
C VAL A 112 6.61 -6.70 0.89
N SER A 113 7.25 -6.92 2.03
CA SER A 113 8.66 -6.57 2.26
C SER A 113 9.56 -7.77 1.95
N PRO A 114 10.81 -7.56 1.51
CA PRO A 114 11.69 -8.65 1.13
C PRO A 114 12.00 -9.58 2.31
N LEU A 115 12.09 -10.89 2.04
CA LEU A 115 12.34 -11.91 3.08
C LEU A 115 13.70 -11.72 3.79
N TRP A 116 14.68 -11.07 3.15
CA TRP A 116 15.98 -10.79 3.74
C TRP A 116 15.89 -9.74 4.87
N THR A 117 14.78 -9.00 4.99
CA THR A 117 14.54 -8.04 6.08
C THR A 117 14.12 -8.71 7.40
N ARG A 118 13.70 -9.99 7.39
CA ARG A 118 13.07 -10.70 8.52
C ARG A 118 13.81 -10.59 9.86
N LYS A 119 15.13 -10.59 9.81
CA LYS A 119 16.00 -10.63 11.00
C LYS A 119 16.88 -9.38 11.12
N MET A 120 16.56 -8.32 10.39
CA MET A 120 17.31 -7.08 10.47
C MET A 120 17.05 -6.36 11.79
N ILE A 121 18.11 -5.82 12.37
CA ILE A 121 17.99 -4.89 13.49
C ILE A 121 17.41 -3.57 13.01
N GLY A 122 16.66 -2.89 13.88
CA GLY A 122 15.90 -1.68 13.56
C GLY A 122 16.67 -0.63 12.74
N PRO A 123 17.86 -0.17 13.16
CA PRO A 123 18.60 0.85 12.41
C PRO A 123 19.01 0.41 11.00
N HIS A 124 19.39 -0.86 10.81
CA HIS A 124 19.71 -1.39 9.47
C HIS A 124 18.46 -1.53 8.60
N TYR A 125 17.33 -1.93 9.21
CA TYR A 125 16.05 -1.97 8.53
C TYR A 125 15.62 -0.57 8.06
N VAL A 126 15.70 0.43 8.94
CA VAL A 126 15.36 1.83 8.62
C VAL A 126 16.25 2.37 7.50
N ALA A 127 17.56 2.10 7.52
CA ALA A 127 18.47 2.52 6.46
C ALA A 127 18.15 1.86 5.10
N ALA A 128 17.73 0.59 5.10
CA ALA A 128 17.29 -0.09 3.89
C ALA A 128 15.94 0.44 3.39
N LEU A 129 14.99 0.66 4.31
CA LEU A 129 13.68 1.24 4.03
C LEU A 129 13.80 2.64 3.43
N THR A 130 14.78 3.44 3.88
CA THR A 130 15.05 4.79 3.34
C THR A 130 15.34 4.71 1.83
N ARG A 131 16.27 3.84 1.41
CA ARG A 131 16.65 3.72 -0.01
C ARG A 131 15.48 3.28 -0.88
N TYR A 132 14.69 2.33 -0.39
CA TYR A 132 13.50 1.86 -1.08
C TYR A 132 12.44 2.96 -1.18
N ALA A 133 12.14 3.66 -0.08
CA ALA A 133 11.11 4.68 -0.04
C ALA A 133 11.48 5.88 -0.94
N ASP A 134 12.73 6.34 -0.86
CA ASP A 134 13.24 7.40 -1.73
C ASP A 134 13.07 7.02 -3.21
N ALA A 135 13.50 5.82 -3.60
CA ALA A 135 13.41 5.41 -5.00
C ALA A 135 11.98 5.19 -5.50
N VAL A 136 11.06 4.69 -4.65
CA VAL A 136 9.65 4.52 -5.03
C VAL A 136 8.97 5.87 -5.18
N VAL A 137 9.12 6.76 -4.19
CA VAL A 137 8.44 8.06 -4.24
C VAL A 137 9.05 8.93 -5.35
N GLU A 138 10.37 8.99 -5.48
CA GLU A 138 11.03 9.71 -6.58
C GLU A 138 10.52 9.26 -7.95
N ARG A 139 10.25 7.96 -8.10
CA ARG A 139 9.79 7.40 -9.37
C ARG A 139 8.33 7.71 -9.67
N TYR A 140 7.45 7.70 -8.68
CA TYR A 140 6.00 7.74 -8.88
C TYR A 140 5.33 9.00 -8.32
N ALA A 141 6.10 10.03 -7.98
CA ALA A 141 5.59 11.29 -7.41
C ALA A 141 4.49 11.93 -8.26
N ASP A 142 4.65 11.95 -9.59
CA ASP A 142 3.66 12.55 -10.49
C ASP A 142 2.43 11.65 -10.74
N ASP A 143 2.50 10.38 -10.32
CA ASP A 143 1.54 9.34 -10.71
C ASP A 143 0.69 8.81 -9.55
N VAL A 144 1.08 9.04 -8.30
CA VAL A 144 0.38 8.54 -7.11
C VAL A 144 -0.37 9.67 -6.41
N ASP A 145 -1.68 9.54 -6.30
CA ASP A 145 -2.54 10.58 -5.77
C ASP A 145 -2.42 10.77 -4.24
N VAL A 146 -2.19 9.69 -3.49
CA VAL A 146 -2.01 9.72 -2.02
C VAL A 146 -1.04 8.66 -1.53
N TRP A 147 -0.23 8.99 -0.52
CA TRP A 147 0.77 8.09 0.06
C TRP A 147 0.37 7.58 1.45
N GLY A 148 0.07 6.29 1.54
CA GLY A 148 -0.08 5.56 2.80
C GLY A 148 1.28 5.18 3.40
N LEU A 149 1.51 5.48 4.68
CA LEU A 149 2.70 5.03 5.40
C LEU A 149 2.37 3.84 6.28
N GLU A 150 2.94 2.68 5.95
CA GLU A 150 2.67 1.41 6.64
C GLU A 150 1.17 1.02 6.64
N ASN A 151 0.90 -0.22 7.05
CA ASN A 151 -0.45 -0.68 7.30
C ASN A 151 -0.60 -0.97 8.79
N GLU A 152 -1.43 -0.18 9.48
CA GLU A 152 -1.89 -0.42 10.85
C GLU A 152 -0.74 -0.72 11.83
N LEU A 153 0.34 0.07 11.75
CA LEU A 153 1.57 -0.17 12.52
C LEU A 153 1.33 -0.18 14.04
N HIS A 154 0.29 0.52 14.52
CA HIS A 154 -0.09 0.55 15.93
C HIS A 154 -0.54 -0.82 16.47
N ILE A 155 -1.09 -1.70 15.62
CA ILE A 155 -1.47 -3.07 15.97
C ILE A 155 -0.52 -4.12 15.37
N ALA A 156 0.75 -3.77 15.15
CA ALA A 156 1.75 -4.70 14.60
C ALA A 156 1.84 -6.05 15.33
N PHE A 157 1.44 -6.11 16.62
CA PHE A 157 1.34 -7.37 17.36
C PHE A 157 0.33 -8.35 16.75
N ILE A 158 -0.81 -7.88 16.23
CA ILE A 158 -1.77 -8.70 15.49
C ILE A 158 -1.12 -9.23 14.22
N HIS A 159 -0.34 -8.41 13.50
CA HIS A 159 0.34 -8.83 12.29
C HIS A 159 1.39 -9.92 12.55
N VAL A 160 2.02 -9.94 13.74
CA VAL A 160 2.90 -11.05 14.15
C VAL A 160 2.08 -12.31 14.45
N LEU A 161 0.96 -12.19 15.16
CA LEU A 161 0.07 -13.32 15.44
C LEU A 161 -0.48 -13.97 14.15
N LEU A 162 -0.78 -13.15 13.13
CA LEU A 162 -1.21 -13.59 11.80
C LEU A 162 -0.06 -14.05 10.89
N GLN A 163 1.18 -14.06 11.40
CA GLN A 163 2.38 -14.42 10.65
C GLN A 163 2.62 -13.55 9.41
N TRP A 164 2.18 -12.30 9.39
CA TRP A 164 2.50 -11.33 8.33
C TRP A 164 3.85 -10.66 8.58
N ARG A 165 4.21 -10.47 9.85
CA ARG A 165 5.52 -9.95 10.29
C ARG A 165 6.27 -11.01 11.09
N GLU A 166 7.59 -11.07 10.92
CA GLU A 166 8.45 -11.96 11.71
C GLU A 166 8.50 -11.56 13.19
N GLY A 167 8.42 -10.26 13.48
CA GLY A 167 8.56 -9.75 14.84
C GLY A 167 8.17 -8.28 14.98
N LEU A 168 8.34 -7.78 16.20
CA LEU A 168 8.05 -6.39 16.56
C LEU A 168 9.31 -5.57 16.63
N PHE A 169 9.23 -4.35 16.11
CA PHE A 169 10.19 -3.31 16.42
C PHE A 169 9.76 -2.54 17.67
N PRO A 170 10.72 -2.05 18.50
CA PRO A 170 10.40 -1.21 19.64
C PRO A 170 9.81 0.13 19.18
N PRO A 171 9.04 0.84 20.03
CA PRO A 171 8.36 2.09 19.64
C PRO A 171 9.27 3.16 19.04
N ILE A 172 10.54 3.24 19.47
CA ILE A 172 11.51 4.17 18.89
C ILE A 172 11.76 3.89 17.41
N ILE A 173 11.91 2.62 17.04
CA ILE A 173 12.13 2.20 15.65
C ILE A 173 10.83 2.37 14.85
N ASN A 174 9.65 2.09 15.41
CA ASN A 174 8.37 2.36 14.73
C ASN A 174 8.21 3.84 14.37
N ARG A 175 8.64 4.75 15.25
CA ARG A 175 8.66 6.19 14.94
C ARG A 175 9.68 6.54 13.85
N GLU A 176 10.85 5.91 13.86
CA GLU A 176 11.86 6.10 12.82
C GLU A 176 11.39 5.59 11.46
N ILE A 177 10.67 4.47 11.42
CA ILE A 177 10.02 3.95 10.21
C ILE A 177 9.05 4.99 9.65
N LEU A 178 8.07 5.45 10.45
CA LEU A 178 7.09 6.44 9.98
C LEU A 178 7.76 7.76 9.57
N ARG A 179 8.76 8.23 10.34
CA ARG A 179 9.52 9.44 9.98
C ARG A 179 10.25 9.27 8.65
N THR A 180 10.90 8.13 8.43
CA THR A 180 11.65 7.85 7.21
C THR A 180 10.74 7.87 5.99
N LEU A 181 9.57 7.21 6.08
CA LEU A 181 8.60 7.18 5.00
C LEU A 181 8.00 8.57 4.73
N SER A 182 7.65 9.33 5.79
CA SER A 182 7.18 10.73 5.66
C SER A 182 8.22 11.61 4.97
N GLN A 183 9.49 11.48 5.36
CA GLN A 183 10.58 12.27 4.79
C GLN A 183 10.86 11.95 3.32
N ALA A 184 10.62 10.71 2.88
CA ALA A 184 10.71 10.35 1.47
C ALA A 184 9.60 11.07 0.67
N VAL A 185 8.35 11.02 1.15
CA VAL A 185 7.22 11.74 0.53
C VAL A 185 7.49 13.25 0.52
N GLU A 186 7.81 13.86 1.66
CA GLU A 186 8.10 15.30 1.75
C GLU A 186 9.25 15.75 0.83
N ARG A 187 10.22 14.88 0.53
CA ARG A 187 11.37 15.23 -0.32
C ARG A 187 11.06 15.12 -1.80
N HIS A 188 10.35 14.07 -2.20
CA HIS A 188 10.18 13.70 -3.60
C HIS A 188 8.80 14.07 -4.15
N ASP A 189 7.80 14.23 -3.28
CA ASP A 189 6.42 14.57 -3.61
C ASP A 189 5.81 15.46 -2.50
N PRO A 190 6.31 16.71 -2.35
CA PRO A 190 5.97 17.59 -1.21
C PRO A 190 4.51 18.07 -1.18
N ASP A 191 3.79 17.96 -2.30
CA ASP A 191 2.42 18.46 -2.45
C ASP A 191 1.37 17.36 -2.20
N SER A 192 1.78 16.09 -2.09
CA SER A 192 0.89 14.95 -1.89
C SER A 192 0.40 14.79 -0.45
N GLU A 193 -0.76 14.14 -0.31
CA GLU A 193 -1.35 13.83 0.99
C GLU A 193 -0.75 12.55 1.58
N ILE A 194 -0.31 12.65 2.84
CA ILE A 194 0.15 11.51 3.63
C ILE A 194 -1.02 10.93 4.43
N VAL A 195 -1.25 9.63 4.27
CA VAL A 195 -2.31 8.88 4.96
C VAL A 195 -1.70 7.89 5.96
N LEU A 196 -2.25 7.87 7.18
CA LEU A 196 -1.97 6.84 8.17
C LEU A 196 -3.18 5.91 8.30
N THR A 197 -2.93 4.61 8.29
CA THR A 197 -3.97 3.59 8.47
C THR A 197 -4.03 3.15 9.93
N ILE A 198 -5.23 3.18 10.51
CA ILE A 198 -5.49 2.76 11.88
C ILE A 198 -6.76 1.91 11.95
N SER A 199 -6.73 0.86 12.76
CA SER A 199 -7.90 0.06 13.15
C SER A 199 -8.39 0.53 14.52
N PRO A 200 -9.72 0.49 14.76
CA PRO A 200 -10.28 0.67 16.09
C PRO A 200 -9.65 -0.33 17.08
N GLY A 201 -9.29 0.17 18.26
CA GLY A 201 -8.81 -0.65 19.39
C GLY A 201 -9.94 -1.27 20.18
#